data_AF-A0A5J9U3W3-F1
#
_entry.id   AF-A0A5J9U3W3-F1
#
_cell.length_a   1.000
_cell.length_b   1.000
_cell.length_c   1.000
_cell.angle_alpha   90.00
_cell.angle_beta   90.00
_cell.angle_gamma   90.00
#
_symmetry.space_group_name_H-M   'P 1'
#
loop_
_entity.id
_entity.type
_entity.pdbx_description
1 polymer ?
#
loop_
_entity_poly.entity_id
_entity_poly.type
_entity_poly.pdbx_seq_one_letter_code
_entity_poly.pdbx_strand_id
1 'polypeptide(L)'
;MADADADQHALPPEPEQDPPHPAPNNRMFAGARVYRWQIDPALMAQSYLNLINWIIARLEERAAQDGLEATETHQFEGQEYTYRLTARSGFFIILVVPPVDYTDNGQDLALAFSFKDLYLLGFLDAGLWRLFDDADLNGTGDQPNGPAHTKIGFQGGYSGNVFTETMLSLTTLVQSYETLKDTGRRENREIRTALLVFIFVISEGLRFMEWKNHLHLLFQDGGRQEAPDSGGRIFSFLFQDWESISKRAQKGPANFGVENDQFHDFGILLRNLCVALRA
;
A
#
# COMPACT_ATOMS: atom_id res chain seq x y z
N MET A 1 -23.75 73.75 -13.00
CA MET A 1 -22.49 72.99 -12.89
C MET A 1 -22.86 71.67 -12.28
N ALA A 2 -22.64 70.59 -13.03
CA ALA A 2 -23.04 69.24 -12.68
C ALA A 2 -21.99 68.62 -11.75
N ASP A 3 -22.41 68.15 -10.58
CA ASP A 3 -21.62 67.25 -9.75
C ASP A 3 -22.03 65.82 -10.09
N ALA A 4 -21.03 65.02 -10.45
CA ALA A 4 -21.15 63.62 -10.79
C ALA A 4 -21.00 62.79 -9.50
N ASP A 5 -22.08 62.11 -9.09
CA ASP A 5 -22.04 61.09 -8.06
C ASP A 5 -21.35 59.83 -8.62
N ALA A 6 -20.26 59.44 -7.96
CA ALA A 6 -19.51 58.23 -8.26
C ALA A 6 -20.22 57.01 -7.65
N ASP A 7 -20.75 56.15 -8.51
CA ASP A 7 -21.37 54.88 -8.17
C ASP A 7 -20.30 53.89 -7.69
N GLN A 8 -20.22 53.66 -6.38
CA GLN A 8 -19.33 52.66 -5.78
C GLN A 8 -20.04 51.30 -5.76
N HIS A 9 -19.81 50.51 -6.82
CA HIS A 9 -20.17 49.09 -6.80
C HIS A 9 -19.28 48.35 -5.80
N ALA A 10 -19.84 48.02 -4.63
CA ALA A 10 -19.24 47.07 -3.70
C ALA A 10 -19.22 45.67 -4.33
N LEU A 11 -18.05 45.01 -4.30
CA LEU A 11 -17.90 43.62 -4.71
C LEU A 11 -18.69 42.71 -3.74
N PRO A 12 -19.28 41.60 -4.23
CA PRO A 12 -19.95 40.63 -3.36
C PRO A 12 -18.94 39.99 -2.39
N PRO A 13 -19.38 39.64 -1.17
CA PRO A 13 -18.52 38.98 -0.19
C PRO A 13 -18.00 37.66 -0.73
N GLU A 14 -16.73 37.36 -0.46
CA GLU A 14 -16.14 36.04 -0.74
C GLU A 14 -16.98 34.94 -0.08
N PRO A 15 -17.18 33.78 -0.75
CA PRO A 15 -17.87 32.67 -0.15
C PRO A 15 -17.15 32.24 1.13
N GLU A 16 -17.89 32.16 2.23
CA GLU A 16 -17.40 31.62 3.51
C GLU A 16 -16.72 30.28 3.25
N GLN A 17 -15.43 30.20 3.56
CA GLN A 17 -14.72 28.93 3.62
C GLN A 17 -15.41 28.08 4.68
N ASP A 18 -15.91 26.91 4.30
CA ASP A 18 -16.45 25.94 5.24
C ASP A 18 -15.46 25.75 6.39
N PRO A 19 -15.94 25.74 7.65
CA PRO A 19 -15.07 25.53 8.79
C PRO A 19 -14.34 24.19 8.62
N PRO A 20 -13.04 24.12 8.94
CA PRO A 20 -12.29 22.88 8.85
C PRO A 20 -13.03 21.82 9.67
N HIS A 21 -13.36 20.70 9.02
CA HIS A 21 -13.89 19.53 9.70
C HIS A 21 -13.00 19.24 10.92
N PRO A 22 -13.59 19.05 12.12
CA PRO A 22 -12.80 18.77 13.31
C PRO A 22 -11.98 17.51 13.06
N ALA A 23 -10.66 17.64 13.09
CA ALA A 23 -9.75 16.51 13.02
C ALA A 23 -10.15 15.52 14.12
N PRO A 24 -10.41 14.24 13.80
CA PRO A 24 -10.72 13.26 14.82
C PRO A 24 -9.54 13.21 15.79
N ASN A 25 -9.81 13.48 17.07
CA ASN A 25 -8.84 13.56 18.15
C ASN A 25 -8.34 12.15 18.55
N ASN A 26 -7.88 11.38 17.56
CA ASN A 26 -7.63 9.95 17.67
C ASN A 26 -6.12 9.72 17.67
N ARG A 27 -5.53 9.58 18.88
CA ARG A 27 -4.17 9.05 19.05
C ARG A 27 -3.95 7.73 18.28
N MET A 28 -5.05 7.02 17.96
CA MET A 28 -5.09 5.80 17.14
C MET A 28 -4.45 5.95 15.75
N PHE A 29 -4.49 7.15 15.14
CA PHE A 29 -3.92 7.40 13.82
C PHE A 29 -2.67 8.27 13.88
N ALA A 30 -2.07 8.45 15.07
CA ALA A 30 -0.82 9.16 15.19
C ALA A 30 0.25 8.46 14.33
N GLY A 31 0.76 9.17 13.31
CA GLY A 31 1.71 8.62 12.35
C GLY A 31 1.10 7.87 11.16
N ALA A 32 -0.23 7.83 11.02
CA ALA A 32 -0.87 7.26 9.83
C ALA A 32 -0.61 8.12 8.57
N ARG A 33 -0.55 7.49 7.41
CA ARG A 33 -0.40 8.17 6.11
C ARG A 33 -1.70 8.17 5.34
N VAL A 34 -2.14 9.34 4.91
CA VAL A 34 -3.24 9.47 3.97
C VAL A 34 -2.75 9.10 2.57
N TYR A 35 -3.39 8.10 1.95
CA TYR A 35 -3.26 7.76 0.55
C TYR A 35 -4.51 8.25 -0.19
N ARG A 36 -4.42 9.43 -0.78
CA ARG A 36 -5.53 10.07 -1.49
C ARG A 36 -5.49 9.72 -2.97
N TRP A 37 -6.54 9.09 -3.46
CA TRP A 37 -6.71 8.81 -4.87
C TRP A 37 -7.17 10.07 -5.61
N GLN A 38 -6.74 10.17 -6.86
CA GLN A 38 -6.95 11.35 -7.70
C GLN A 38 -7.57 10.90 -9.02
N ILE A 39 -8.47 11.72 -9.54
CA ILE A 39 -9.06 11.49 -10.87
C ILE A 39 -8.03 11.80 -11.96
N ASP A 40 -7.20 12.82 -11.73
CA ASP A 40 -6.07 13.13 -12.59
C ASP A 40 -5.04 11.98 -12.54
N PRO A 41 -4.74 11.33 -13.68
CA PRO A 41 -3.82 10.19 -13.73
C PRO A 41 -2.40 10.50 -13.23
N ALA A 42 -1.87 11.68 -13.56
CA ALA A 42 -0.53 12.08 -13.15
C ALA A 42 -0.46 12.29 -11.63
N LEU A 43 -1.50 12.92 -11.06
CA LEU A 43 -1.60 13.08 -9.61
C LEU A 43 -1.84 11.75 -8.88
N MET A 44 -2.58 10.80 -9.47
CA MET A 44 -2.78 9.47 -8.89
C MET A 44 -1.46 8.68 -8.85
N ALA A 45 -0.75 8.66 -9.96
CA ALA A 45 0.56 8.01 -10.06
C ALA A 45 1.58 8.64 -9.10
N GLN A 46 1.58 9.97 -8.96
CA GLN A 46 2.44 10.68 -8.01
C GLN A 46 2.03 10.37 -6.56
N SER A 47 0.74 10.32 -6.25
CA SER A 47 0.21 9.96 -4.93
C SER A 47 0.67 8.56 -4.52
N TYR A 48 0.63 7.61 -5.45
CA TYR A 48 1.14 6.25 -5.25
C TYR A 48 2.65 6.24 -4.95
N LEU A 49 3.48 6.92 -5.75
CA LEU A 49 4.93 6.99 -5.46
C LEU A 49 5.23 7.67 -4.13
N ASN A 50 4.48 8.72 -3.78
CA ASN A 50 4.61 9.39 -2.50
C ASN A 50 4.26 8.48 -1.32
N LEU A 51 3.25 7.60 -1.49
CA LEU A 51 2.94 6.57 -0.49
C LEU A 51 4.11 5.59 -0.35
N ILE A 52 4.57 5.00 -1.45
CA ILE A 52 5.65 4.00 -1.42
C ILE A 52 6.91 4.57 -0.78
N ASN A 53 7.33 5.78 -1.17
CA ASN A 53 8.50 6.44 -0.60
C ASN A 53 8.33 6.74 0.90
N TRP A 54 7.11 7.13 1.33
CA TRP A 54 6.83 7.35 2.74
C TRP A 54 6.94 6.05 3.55
N ILE A 55 6.42 4.93 3.03
CA ILE A 55 6.50 3.63 3.71
C ILE A 55 7.97 3.18 3.84
N ILE A 56 8.76 3.34 2.76
CA ILE A 56 10.20 3.01 2.79
C ILE A 56 10.92 3.83 3.86
N ALA A 57 10.71 5.14 3.91
CA ALA A 57 11.34 5.98 4.94
C ALA A 57 10.96 5.55 6.36
N ARG A 58 9.68 5.16 6.59
CA ARG A 58 9.23 4.67 7.89
C ARG A 58 9.79 3.31 8.25
N LEU A 59 9.96 2.44 7.25
CA LEU A 59 10.61 1.15 7.44
C LEU A 59 12.06 1.34 7.87
N GLU A 60 12.79 2.26 7.23
CA GLU A 60 14.17 2.60 7.57
C GLU A 60 14.28 3.20 8.97
N GLU A 61 13.38 4.13 9.33
CA GLU A 61 13.28 4.66 10.70
C GLU A 61 13.03 3.56 11.74
N ARG A 62 12.13 2.62 11.45
CA ARG A 62 11.80 1.52 12.37
C ARG A 62 12.95 0.53 12.51
N ALA A 63 13.61 0.18 11.42
CA ALA A 63 14.80 -0.66 11.46
C ALA A 63 15.92 0.00 12.30
N ALA A 64 16.11 1.32 12.16
CA ALA A 64 17.06 2.07 12.99
C ALA A 64 16.69 2.06 14.48
N GLN A 65 15.40 2.17 14.83
CA GLN A 65 14.91 2.04 16.21
C GLN A 65 15.16 0.63 16.79
N ASP A 66 15.09 -0.40 15.95
CA ASP A 66 15.44 -1.77 16.32
C ASP A 66 16.98 -1.99 16.41
N GLY A 67 17.79 -0.97 16.10
CA GLY A 67 19.25 -1.05 16.07
C GLY A 67 19.79 -1.88 14.90
N LEU A 68 19.08 -1.89 13.77
CA LEU A 68 19.38 -2.73 12.61
C LEU A 68 19.74 -1.90 11.39
N GLU A 69 20.59 -2.47 10.53
CA GLU A 69 20.83 -1.95 9.19
C GLU A 69 19.55 -2.04 8.35
N ALA A 70 19.11 -0.92 7.80
CA ALA A 70 17.88 -0.83 7.02
C ALA A 70 18.09 -1.21 5.54
N THR A 71 19.33 -1.21 5.07
CA THR A 71 19.70 -1.45 3.67
C THR A 71 20.79 -2.49 3.56
N GLU A 72 20.80 -3.22 2.46
CA GLU A 72 21.88 -4.12 2.08
C GLU A 72 22.32 -3.83 0.66
N THR A 73 23.63 -3.87 0.43
CA THR A 73 24.25 -3.51 -0.83
C THR A 73 25.13 -4.65 -1.33
N HIS A 74 24.94 -5.01 -2.58
CA HIS A 74 25.71 -6.05 -3.28
C HIS A 74 26.37 -5.47 -4.53
N GLN A 75 27.57 -5.98 -4.83
CA GLN A 75 28.30 -5.69 -6.07
C GLN A 75 28.23 -6.92 -6.97
N PHE A 76 27.73 -6.75 -8.20
CA PHE A 76 27.65 -7.83 -9.18
C PHE A 76 27.94 -7.28 -10.58
N GLU A 77 28.89 -7.90 -11.28
CA GLU A 77 29.35 -7.49 -12.63
C GLU A 77 29.74 -6.00 -12.74
N GLY A 78 30.31 -5.44 -11.67
CA GLY A 78 30.73 -4.03 -11.63
C GLY A 78 29.60 -3.03 -11.41
N GLN A 79 28.38 -3.50 -11.10
CA GLN A 79 27.25 -2.66 -10.72
C GLN A 79 26.89 -2.85 -9.25
N GLU A 80 26.59 -1.72 -8.59
CA GLU A 80 26.04 -1.69 -7.25
C GLU A 80 24.53 -1.84 -7.26
N TYR A 81 24.02 -2.70 -6.38
CA TYR A 81 22.59 -2.93 -6.16
C TYR A 81 22.28 -2.77 -4.68
N THR A 82 21.24 -2.00 -4.36
CA THR A 82 20.82 -1.73 -2.98
C THR A 82 19.33 -1.97 -2.81
N TYR A 83 18.98 -2.80 -1.83
CA TYR A 83 17.60 -3.03 -1.41
C TYR A 83 17.44 -2.78 0.10
N ARG A 84 16.20 -2.67 0.57
CA ARG A 84 15.89 -2.45 1.99
C ARG A 84 15.57 -3.78 2.66
N LEU A 85 15.77 -3.85 3.96
CA LEU A 85 15.38 -4.99 4.79
C LEU A 85 14.16 -4.63 5.62
N THR A 86 13.28 -5.62 5.86
CA THR A 86 12.19 -5.43 6.81
C THR A 86 12.69 -5.15 8.24
N ALA A 87 11.83 -4.60 9.09
CA ALA A 87 12.12 -4.40 10.51
C ALA A 87 11.88 -5.70 11.29
N ARG A 88 12.13 -5.71 12.61
CA ARG A 88 11.74 -6.86 13.45
C ARG A 88 10.33 -6.75 14.00
N SER A 89 9.78 -5.53 14.02
CA SER A 89 8.55 -5.25 14.73
C SER A 89 7.85 -3.98 14.27
N GLY A 90 6.62 -3.79 14.75
CA GLY A 90 5.81 -2.59 14.52
C GLY A 90 4.91 -2.70 13.29
N PHE A 91 4.04 -1.71 13.13
CA PHE A 91 3.14 -1.59 12.00
C PHE A 91 3.02 -0.14 11.54
N PHE A 92 2.47 0.06 10.35
CA PHE A 92 2.03 1.36 9.86
C PHE A 92 0.57 1.31 9.42
N ILE A 93 -0.10 2.46 9.51
CA ILE A 93 -1.49 2.61 9.10
C ILE A 93 -1.55 3.50 7.85
N ILE A 94 -2.30 3.03 6.86
CA ILE A 94 -2.66 3.81 5.67
C ILE A 94 -4.14 4.16 5.76
N LEU A 95 -4.45 5.45 5.61
CA LEU A 95 -5.81 5.96 5.47
C LEU A 95 -6.08 6.16 3.98
N VAL A 96 -6.85 5.25 3.39
CA VAL A 96 -7.23 5.30 1.99
C VAL A 96 -8.42 6.24 1.83
N VAL A 97 -8.27 7.21 0.93
CA VAL A 97 -9.29 8.22 0.63
C VAL A 97 -9.56 8.22 -0.88
N PRO A 98 -10.71 7.68 -1.33
CA PRO A 98 -11.08 7.69 -2.74
C PRO A 98 -11.38 9.12 -3.22
N PRO A 99 -11.48 9.36 -4.53
CA PRO A 99 -11.92 10.66 -5.03
C PRO A 99 -13.38 10.93 -4.63
N VAL A 100 -13.70 12.18 -4.32
CA VAL A 100 -15.02 12.58 -3.81
C VAL A 100 -16.15 12.16 -4.77
N ASP A 101 -15.90 12.26 -6.08
CA ASP A 101 -16.88 11.93 -7.12
C ASP A 101 -17.22 10.44 -7.22
N TYR A 102 -16.48 9.57 -6.52
CA TYR A 102 -16.65 8.12 -6.58
C TYR A 102 -17.37 7.55 -5.37
N THR A 103 -17.47 8.27 -4.25
CA THR A 103 -18.05 7.71 -3.03
C THR A 103 -18.85 8.74 -2.24
N ASP A 104 -20.09 8.41 -1.92
CA ASP A 104 -20.98 9.26 -1.12
C ASP A 104 -20.61 9.29 0.38
N ASN A 105 -19.78 8.34 0.82
CA ASN A 105 -19.59 8.06 2.25
C ASN A 105 -18.45 8.85 2.91
N GLY A 106 -17.55 9.48 2.16
CA GLY A 106 -16.51 10.41 2.65
C GLY A 106 -15.59 9.91 3.79
N GLN A 107 -15.66 8.63 4.18
CA GLN A 107 -14.99 8.09 5.35
C GLN A 107 -13.71 7.37 4.98
N ASP A 108 -12.60 7.76 5.57
CA ASP A 108 -11.32 7.08 5.34
C ASP A 108 -11.42 5.57 5.69
N LEU A 109 -10.77 4.74 4.87
CA LEU A 109 -10.55 3.32 5.17
C LEU A 109 -9.14 3.17 5.76
N ALA A 110 -9.04 2.71 7.01
CA ALA A 110 -7.76 2.46 7.64
C ALA A 110 -7.32 1.01 7.40
N LEU A 111 -6.10 0.84 6.88
CA LEU A 111 -5.44 -0.45 6.64
C LEU A 111 -4.18 -0.52 7.50
N ALA A 112 -3.95 -1.64 8.18
CA ALA A 112 -2.77 -1.85 9.01
C ALA A 112 -1.83 -2.86 8.35
N PHE A 113 -0.54 -2.50 8.24
CA PHE A 113 0.49 -3.34 7.64
C PHE A 113 1.66 -3.52 8.60
N SER A 114 2.23 -4.72 8.64
CA SER A 114 3.37 -5.02 9.50
C SER A 114 4.69 -4.52 8.88
N PHE A 115 5.57 -3.92 9.68
CA PHE A 115 6.94 -3.61 9.23
C PHE A 115 7.85 -4.84 9.17
N LYS A 116 7.45 -5.94 9.81
CA LYS A 116 8.23 -7.19 9.88
C LYS A 116 8.25 -7.95 8.56
N ASP A 117 7.15 -7.94 7.84
CA ASP A 117 6.92 -8.73 6.62
C ASP A 117 6.13 -7.97 5.54
N LEU A 118 5.76 -6.71 5.79
CA LEU A 118 4.91 -5.91 4.89
C LEU A 118 3.54 -6.54 4.61
N TYR A 119 3.10 -7.49 5.44
CA TYR A 119 1.81 -8.14 5.27
C TYR A 119 0.71 -7.20 5.73
N LEU A 120 -0.39 -7.15 4.98
CA LEU A 120 -1.62 -6.54 5.43
C LEU A 120 -2.12 -7.36 6.62
N LEU A 121 -2.26 -6.72 7.77
CA LEU A 121 -2.75 -7.35 9.00
C LEU A 121 -4.28 -7.34 9.05
N GLY A 122 -4.88 -6.29 8.47
CA GLY A 122 -6.33 -6.10 8.48
C GLY A 122 -6.73 -4.65 8.24
N PHE A 123 -7.98 -4.33 8.60
CA PHE A 123 -8.58 -3.03 8.34
C PHE A 123 -9.53 -2.62 9.47
N LEU A 124 -9.82 -1.32 9.57
CA LEU A 124 -10.75 -0.78 10.55
C LEU A 124 -12.16 -0.70 9.95
N ASP A 125 -13.12 -1.34 10.61
CA ASP A 125 -14.54 -1.32 10.24
C ASP A 125 -15.40 -1.05 11.47
N ALA A 126 -16.29 -0.06 11.38
CA ALA A 126 -17.13 0.40 12.49
C ALA A 126 -16.38 0.61 13.82
N GLY A 127 -15.12 1.07 13.73
CA GLY A 127 -14.26 1.27 14.89
C GLY A 127 -13.71 -0.02 15.50
N LEU A 128 -13.77 -1.17 14.82
CA LEU A 128 -13.21 -2.46 15.22
C LEU A 128 -12.11 -2.87 14.24
N TRP A 129 -10.95 -3.31 14.74
CA TRP A 129 -9.92 -3.86 13.86
C TRP A 129 -10.30 -5.28 13.43
N ARG A 130 -10.53 -5.47 12.15
CA ARG A 130 -10.80 -6.76 11.51
C ARG A 130 -9.49 -7.31 10.94
N LEU A 131 -8.92 -8.30 11.62
CA LEU A 131 -7.60 -8.85 11.31
C LEU A 131 -7.70 -10.22 10.65
N PHE A 132 -6.76 -10.55 9.77
CA PHE A 132 -6.60 -11.92 9.27
C PHE A 132 -6.32 -12.89 10.42
N ASP A 133 -6.74 -14.15 10.25
CA ASP A 133 -6.57 -15.20 11.27
C ASP A 133 -5.09 -15.42 11.62
N ASP A 134 -4.22 -15.31 10.62
CA ASP A 134 -2.76 -15.43 10.71
C ASP A 134 -2.02 -14.10 10.95
N ALA A 135 -2.73 -12.98 11.13
CA ALA A 135 -2.10 -11.69 11.42
C ALA A 135 -1.27 -11.76 12.72
N ASP A 136 0.04 -11.53 12.59
CA ASP A 136 1.00 -11.49 13.68
C ASP A 136 1.12 -10.08 14.26
N LEU A 137 0.67 -9.91 15.50
CA LEU A 137 0.81 -8.66 16.24
C LEU A 137 1.99 -8.69 17.23
N ASN A 138 2.78 -9.76 17.24
CA ASN A 138 3.89 -9.89 18.19
C ASN A 138 4.97 -8.83 17.96
N GLY A 139 5.56 -8.36 19.05
CA GLY A 139 6.63 -7.36 19.01
C GLY A 139 6.16 -5.95 18.66
N THR A 140 4.89 -5.75 18.30
CA THR A 140 4.36 -4.42 17.96
C THR A 140 4.57 -3.42 19.11
N GLY A 141 4.42 -3.85 20.38
CA GLY A 141 4.49 -2.97 21.57
C GLY A 141 3.31 -1.99 21.64
N ASP A 142 2.81 -1.63 20.46
CA ASP A 142 1.56 -0.99 20.09
C ASP A 142 0.41 -1.99 20.10
N GLN A 143 0.28 -2.82 21.16
CA GLN A 143 -1.04 -3.38 21.43
C GLN A 143 -1.96 -2.16 21.57
N PRO A 144 -3.00 -2.04 20.74
CA PRO A 144 -3.77 -0.83 20.74
C PRO A 144 -4.37 -0.70 22.14
N ASN A 145 -4.00 0.38 22.84
CA ASN A 145 -4.91 1.05 23.78
C ASN A 145 -6.10 1.66 23.00
N GLY A 146 -6.54 0.95 21.97
CA GLY A 146 -7.50 1.27 20.94
C GLY A 146 -8.42 0.06 20.79
N PRO A 147 -9.32 0.08 19.81
CA PRO A 147 -10.53 -0.72 19.83
C PRO A 147 -10.24 -2.22 19.86
N ALA A 148 -11.24 -2.95 20.35
CA ALA A 148 -11.28 -4.40 20.22
C ALA A 148 -10.92 -4.83 18.78
N HIS A 149 -10.23 -5.94 18.67
CA HIS A 149 -9.97 -6.57 17.38
C HIS A 149 -10.77 -7.86 17.28
N THR A 150 -11.14 -8.24 16.05
CA THR A 150 -11.69 -9.55 15.74
C THR A 150 -10.92 -10.17 14.59
N LYS A 151 -10.86 -11.50 14.61
CA LYS A 151 -10.42 -12.26 13.44
C LYS A 151 -11.55 -12.32 12.40
N ILE A 152 -11.20 -12.28 11.12
CA ILE A 152 -12.17 -12.26 10.00
C ILE A 152 -12.58 -13.65 9.51
N GLY A 153 -11.97 -14.72 10.01
CA GLY A 153 -12.29 -16.11 9.65
C GLY A 153 -11.58 -16.60 8.40
N PHE A 154 -10.51 -15.92 7.98
CA PHE A 154 -9.61 -16.39 6.95
C PHE A 154 -8.21 -15.76 7.05
N GLN A 155 -7.23 -16.43 6.41
CA GLN A 155 -5.83 -16.04 6.35
C GLN A 155 -5.52 -15.08 5.20
N GLY A 156 -4.42 -14.32 5.33
CA GLY A 156 -3.98 -13.31 4.35
C GLY A 156 -3.20 -13.85 3.15
N GLY A 157 -2.87 -15.14 3.13
CA GLY A 157 -2.13 -15.76 2.04
C GLY A 157 -2.92 -15.88 0.72
N TYR A 158 -2.18 -16.00 -0.39
CA TYR A 158 -2.77 -16.28 -1.70
C TYR A 158 -3.30 -17.72 -1.76
N SER A 159 -4.47 -17.91 -2.35
CA SER A 159 -5.04 -19.25 -2.56
C SER A 159 -5.89 -19.31 -3.82
N GLY A 160 -5.91 -20.43 -4.53
CA GLY A 160 -6.70 -20.59 -5.76
C GLY A 160 -6.16 -19.73 -6.91
N ASN A 161 -7.07 -19.27 -7.77
CA ASN A 161 -6.73 -18.58 -9.02
C ASN A 161 -6.70 -17.04 -8.89
N VAL A 162 -6.34 -16.51 -7.71
CA VAL A 162 -6.43 -15.08 -7.39
C VAL A 162 -5.64 -14.18 -8.34
N PHE A 163 -4.53 -14.67 -8.89
CA PHE A 163 -3.68 -13.93 -9.83
C PHE A 163 -4.28 -13.79 -11.23
N THR A 164 -5.25 -14.64 -11.59
CA THR A 164 -5.97 -14.56 -12.86
C THR A 164 -7.36 -13.94 -12.73
N GLU A 165 -7.93 -13.96 -11.53
CA GLU A 165 -9.29 -13.44 -11.26
C GLU A 165 -9.29 -11.98 -10.78
N THR A 166 -8.17 -11.47 -10.27
CA THR A 166 -8.09 -10.10 -9.74
C THR A 166 -7.44 -9.17 -10.76
N MET A 167 -8.25 -8.33 -11.41
CA MET A 167 -7.78 -7.31 -12.34
C MET A 167 -7.66 -5.96 -11.64
N LEU A 168 -6.52 -5.29 -11.77
CA LEU A 168 -6.35 -3.97 -11.17
C LEU A 168 -6.84 -2.88 -12.11
N SER A 169 -7.52 -1.91 -11.51
CA SER A 169 -8.00 -0.68 -12.13
C SER A 169 -8.36 0.31 -11.03
N LEU A 170 -8.53 1.59 -11.37
CA LEU A 170 -9.08 2.57 -10.44
C LEU A 170 -10.50 2.18 -10.00
N THR A 171 -11.32 1.63 -10.91
CA THR A 171 -12.65 1.12 -10.59
C THR A 171 -12.60 -0.04 -9.59
N THR A 172 -11.70 -1.01 -9.79
CA THR A 172 -11.54 -2.14 -8.87
C THR A 172 -11.07 -1.66 -7.50
N LEU A 173 -10.19 -0.65 -7.46
CA LEU A 173 -9.75 -0.02 -6.22
C LEU A 173 -10.92 0.61 -5.46
N VAL A 174 -11.75 1.40 -6.14
CA VAL A 174 -12.97 2.00 -5.56
C VAL A 174 -13.94 0.94 -5.06
N GLN A 175 -14.23 -0.08 -5.87
CA GLN A 175 -15.10 -1.19 -5.46
C GLN A 175 -14.55 -1.95 -4.25
N SER A 176 -13.24 -2.12 -4.17
CA SER A 176 -12.57 -2.75 -3.02
C SER A 176 -12.71 -1.89 -1.77
N TYR A 177 -12.52 -0.58 -1.88
CA TYR A 177 -12.78 0.37 -0.80
C TYR A 177 -14.24 0.29 -0.32
N GLU A 178 -15.21 0.34 -1.21
CA GLU A 178 -16.64 0.29 -0.86
C GLU A 178 -17.01 -1.03 -0.19
N THR A 179 -16.44 -2.14 -0.69
CA THR A 179 -16.62 -3.47 -0.10
C THR A 179 -16.14 -3.51 1.35
N LEU A 180 -14.97 -2.92 1.64
CA LEU A 180 -14.42 -2.90 2.99
C LEU A 180 -15.11 -1.88 3.92
N LYS A 181 -15.81 -0.89 3.36
CA LYS A 181 -16.61 0.07 4.14
C LYS A 181 -18.02 -0.42 4.49
N ASP A 182 -18.56 -1.39 3.75
CA ASP A 182 -19.89 -1.99 3.99
C ASP A 182 -19.82 -3.52 4.18
N THR A 183 -18.88 -3.99 5.02
CA THR A 183 -18.64 -5.43 5.18
C THR A 183 -19.86 -6.23 5.63
N GLY A 184 -20.78 -5.59 6.37
CA GLY A 184 -22.01 -6.22 6.86
C GLY A 184 -22.96 -6.68 5.75
N ARG A 185 -22.79 -6.21 4.51
CA ARG A 185 -23.57 -6.58 3.33
C ARG A 185 -22.78 -7.34 2.28
N ARG A 186 -21.55 -7.76 2.59
CA ARG A 186 -20.62 -8.39 1.64
C ARG A 186 -20.30 -9.80 2.07
N GLU A 187 -20.09 -10.67 1.09
CA GLU A 187 -19.62 -12.02 1.31
C GLU A 187 -18.12 -12.03 1.63
N ASN A 188 -17.66 -13.04 2.39
CA ASN A 188 -16.23 -13.20 2.69
C ASN A 188 -15.36 -13.28 1.44
N ARG A 189 -15.89 -13.81 0.32
CA ARG A 189 -15.17 -13.83 -0.96
C ARG A 189 -14.91 -12.41 -1.48
N GLU A 190 -15.91 -11.53 -1.43
CA GLU A 190 -15.79 -10.14 -1.87
C GLU A 190 -14.80 -9.38 -0.99
N ILE A 191 -14.91 -9.52 0.34
CA ILE A 191 -13.99 -8.92 1.31
C ILE A 191 -12.56 -9.37 1.05
N ARG A 192 -12.35 -10.68 0.84
CA ARG A 192 -11.03 -11.24 0.51
C ARG A 192 -10.47 -10.65 -0.79
N THR A 193 -11.25 -10.58 -1.85
CA THR A 193 -10.82 -9.98 -3.12
C THR A 193 -10.46 -8.51 -2.94
N ALA A 194 -11.25 -7.76 -2.18
CA ALA A 194 -10.96 -6.36 -1.89
C ALA A 194 -9.63 -6.18 -1.13
N LEU A 195 -9.36 -7.02 -0.13
CA LEU A 195 -8.08 -7.00 0.59
C LEU A 195 -6.90 -7.38 -0.32
N LEU A 196 -7.08 -8.35 -1.22
CA LEU A 196 -6.05 -8.75 -2.19
C LEU A 196 -5.65 -7.61 -3.13
N VAL A 197 -6.60 -6.77 -3.55
CA VAL A 197 -6.30 -5.58 -4.36
C VAL A 197 -5.35 -4.64 -3.62
N PHE A 198 -5.56 -4.40 -2.33
CA PHE A 198 -4.66 -3.57 -1.53
C PHE A 198 -3.30 -4.23 -1.26
N ILE A 199 -3.27 -5.56 -1.09
CA ILE A 199 -2.01 -6.32 -0.99
C ILE A 199 -1.19 -6.14 -2.28
N PHE A 200 -1.83 -6.31 -3.44
CA PHE A 200 -1.16 -6.12 -4.73
C PHE A 200 -0.66 -4.69 -4.91
N VAL A 201 -1.46 -3.67 -4.61
CA VAL A 201 -1.02 -2.28 -4.81
C VAL A 201 0.07 -1.87 -3.83
N ILE A 202 -0.03 -2.27 -2.55
CA ILE A 202 0.82 -1.72 -1.49
C ILE A 202 1.94 -2.69 -1.15
N SER A 203 1.62 -3.89 -0.66
CA SER A 203 2.62 -4.86 -0.21
C SER A 203 3.53 -5.30 -1.36
N GLU A 204 2.96 -5.70 -2.49
CA GLU A 204 3.78 -6.14 -3.62
C GLU A 204 4.49 -4.96 -4.29
N GLY A 205 3.87 -3.79 -4.35
CA GLY A 205 4.47 -2.56 -4.87
C GLY A 205 5.68 -2.09 -4.05
N LEU A 206 5.75 -2.44 -2.77
CA LEU A 206 6.92 -2.21 -1.92
C LEU A 206 8.02 -3.23 -2.15
N ARG A 207 7.67 -4.49 -2.41
CA ARG A 207 8.63 -5.59 -2.51
C ARG A 207 9.34 -5.61 -3.85
N PHE A 208 8.63 -5.35 -4.94
CA PHE A 208 9.12 -5.61 -6.29
C PHE A 208 9.11 -4.36 -7.18
N MET A 209 10.28 -4.04 -7.76
CA MET A 209 10.51 -2.87 -8.59
C MET A 209 9.72 -2.93 -9.90
N GLU A 210 9.73 -4.07 -10.58
CA GLU A 210 9.01 -4.20 -11.87
C GLU A 210 7.51 -4.04 -11.67
N TRP A 211 6.98 -4.64 -10.61
CA TRP A 211 5.58 -4.50 -10.25
C TRP A 211 5.22 -3.07 -9.83
N LYS A 212 6.08 -2.41 -9.04
CA LYS A 212 5.91 -1.00 -8.70
C LYS A 212 5.85 -0.11 -9.93
N ASN A 213 6.74 -0.34 -10.90
CA ASN A 213 6.78 0.41 -12.15
C ASN A 213 5.53 0.15 -13.00
N HIS A 214 5.08 -1.10 -13.04
CA HIS A 214 3.83 -1.47 -13.69
C HIS A 214 2.62 -0.75 -13.09
N LEU A 215 2.48 -0.74 -11.76
CA LEU A 215 1.42 0.00 -11.06
C LEU A 215 1.51 1.51 -11.31
N HIS A 216 2.72 2.08 -11.34
CA HIS A 216 2.92 3.49 -11.66
C HIS A 216 2.41 3.82 -13.06
N LEU A 217 2.76 3.02 -14.07
CA LEU A 217 2.29 3.18 -15.45
C LEU A 217 0.77 2.99 -15.56
N LEU A 218 0.22 1.99 -14.84
CA LEU A 218 -1.22 1.76 -14.76
C LEU A 218 -1.94 3.02 -14.27
N PHE A 219 -1.45 3.66 -13.21
CA PHE A 219 -2.03 4.90 -12.69
C PHE A 219 -1.81 6.09 -13.61
N GLN A 220 -0.68 6.17 -14.32
CA GLN A 220 -0.44 7.21 -15.34
C GLN A 220 -1.40 7.13 -16.53
N ASP A 221 -1.86 5.93 -16.90
CA ASP A 221 -2.91 5.73 -17.93
C ASP A 221 -4.33 5.87 -17.35
N GLY A 222 -4.47 6.43 -16.15
CA GLY A 222 -5.75 6.69 -15.50
C GLY A 222 -6.35 5.48 -14.79
N GLY A 223 -5.54 4.46 -14.51
CA GLY A 223 -6.00 3.25 -13.84
C GLY A 223 -7.00 2.44 -14.68
N ARG A 224 -6.84 2.45 -16.00
CA ARG A 224 -7.65 1.61 -16.89
C ARG A 224 -7.48 0.15 -16.55
N GLN A 225 -8.54 -0.62 -16.75
CA GLN A 225 -8.53 -2.05 -16.44
C GLN A 225 -7.47 -2.79 -17.25
N GLU A 226 -6.67 -3.57 -16.54
CA GLU A 226 -5.68 -4.47 -17.10
C GLU A 226 -6.31 -5.49 -18.06
N ALA A 227 -5.52 -5.92 -19.06
CA ALA A 227 -5.91 -7.04 -19.91
C ALA A 227 -5.93 -8.35 -19.11
N PRO A 228 -6.81 -9.33 -19.45
CA PRO A 228 -6.94 -10.60 -18.71
C PRO A 228 -5.66 -11.42 -18.54
N ASP A 229 -4.72 -11.28 -19.48
CA ASP A 229 -3.43 -11.99 -19.45
C ASP A 229 -2.26 -11.09 -19.00
N SER A 230 -2.55 -9.97 -18.34
CA SER A 230 -1.55 -9.02 -17.87
C SER A 230 -1.48 -8.96 -16.34
N GLY A 231 -0.62 -8.09 -15.82
CA GLY A 231 -0.59 -7.76 -14.39
C GLY A 231 -0.27 -8.96 -13.50
N GLY A 232 -1.12 -9.17 -12.49
CA GLY A 232 -0.91 -10.13 -11.39
C GLY A 232 -0.57 -11.56 -11.81
N ARG A 233 -1.03 -12.02 -12.98
CA ARG A 233 -0.66 -13.32 -13.54
C ARG A 233 0.83 -13.39 -13.91
N ILE A 234 1.33 -12.38 -14.61
CA ILE A 234 2.72 -12.29 -15.08
C ILE A 234 3.67 -12.18 -13.88
N PHE A 235 3.30 -11.40 -12.86
CA PHE A 235 4.13 -11.16 -11.69
C PHE A 235 3.92 -12.16 -10.54
N SER A 236 3.01 -13.12 -10.70
CA SER A 236 2.63 -14.06 -9.62
C SER A 236 3.82 -14.83 -9.04
N PHE A 237 4.83 -15.15 -9.85
CA PHE A 237 6.03 -15.83 -9.38
C PHE A 237 6.85 -15.00 -8.39
N LEU A 238 6.84 -13.67 -8.51
CA LEU A 238 7.49 -12.78 -7.54
C LEU A 238 6.77 -12.86 -6.20
N PHE A 239 5.45 -12.73 -6.23
CA PHE A 239 4.62 -12.63 -5.02
C PHE A 239 4.63 -13.93 -4.21
N GLN A 240 4.62 -15.08 -4.91
CA GLN A 240 4.60 -16.40 -4.28
C GLN A 240 5.94 -16.80 -3.66
N ASP A 241 7.06 -16.23 -4.12
CA ASP A 241 8.41 -16.68 -3.74
C ASP A 241 9.23 -15.60 -3.01
N TRP A 242 8.59 -14.53 -2.50
CA TRP A 242 9.29 -13.40 -1.89
C TRP A 242 10.27 -13.80 -0.76
N GLU A 243 9.91 -14.79 0.07
CA GLU A 243 10.79 -15.28 1.14
C GLU A 243 12.08 -15.92 0.59
N SER A 244 11.94 -16.79 -0.41
CA SER A 244 13.08 -17.44 -1.09
C SER A 244 13.94 -16.41 -1.80
N ILE A 245 13.32 -15.49 -2.55
CA ILE A 245 13.99 -14.37 -3.22
C ILE A 245 14.81 -13.56 -2.21
N SER A 246 14.22 -13.22 -1.07
CA SER A 246 14.87 -12.45 -0.01
C SER A 246 16.08 -13.21 0.58
N LYS A 247 15.93 -14.50 0.84
CA LYS A 247 17.02 -15.37 1.33
C LYS A 247 18.16 -15.47 0.33
N ARG A 248 17.84 -15.60 -0.96
CA ARG A 248 18.84 -15.67 -2.04
C ARG A 248 19.59 -14.35 -2.22
N ALA A 249 18.90 -13.21 -2.15
CA ALA A 249 19.53 -11.89 -2.15
C ALA A 249 20.59 -11.77 -1.04
N GLN A 250 20.18 -12.10 0.19
CA GLN A 250 21.03 -12.03 1.40
C GLN A 250 22.21 -13.02 1.41
N LYS A 251 22.08 -14.17 0.73
CA LYS A 251 23.19 -15.14 0.60
C LYS A 251 24.31 -14.67 -0.33
N GLY A 252 24.04 -13.66 -1.16
CA GLY A 252 25.00 -13.08 -2.10
C GLY A 252 25.24 -13.92 -3.37
N PRO A 253 26.02 -13.36 -4.32
CA PRO A 253 26.15 -13.91 -5.68
C PRO A 253 26.79 -15.31 -5.72
N ALA A 254 27.73 -15.59 -4.81
CA ALA A 254 28.43 -16.88 -4.76
C ALA A 254 27.51 -18.07 -4.43
N ASN A 255 26.35 -17.79 -3.82
CA ASN A 255 25.39 -18.79 -3.36
C ASN A 255 24.03 -18.67 -4.08
N PHE A 256 23.96 -17.89 -5.16
CA PHE A 256 22.72 -17.62 -5.88
C PHE A 256 22.11 -18.90 -6.50
N GLY A 257 22.95 -19.91 -6.79
CA GLY A 257 22.51 -21.18 -7.37
C GLY A 257 21.95 -21.02 -8.79
N VAL A 258 21.94 -22.11 -9.55
CA VAL A 258 21.22 -22.20 -10.84
C VAL A 258 20.00 -23.11 -10.62
N GLU A 259 19.28 -22.90 -9.52
CA GLU A 259 17.97 -23.55 -9.37
C GLU A 259 17.03 -22.97 -10.44
N ASN A 260 16.10 -23.78 -10.95
CA ASN A 260 15.22 -23.50 -12.09
C ASN A 260 14.31 -22.28 -11.82
N ASP A 261 14.89 -21.10 -11.86
CA ASP A 261 14.24 -19.89 -11.38
C ASP A 261 13.99 -18.92 -12.54
N GLN A 262 12.96 -18.10 -12.35
CA GLN A 262 12.61 -17.04 -13.29
C GLN A 262 13.64 -15.89 -13.32
N PHE A 263 14.68 -15.95 -12.48
CA PHE A 263 15.81 -15.03 -12.49
C PHE A 263 17.02 -15.70 -13.14
N HIS A 264 17.39 -15.23 -14.34
CA HIS A 264 18.51 -15.79 -15.09
C HIS A 264 19.89 -15.50 -14.47
N ASP A 265 20.00 -14.44 -13.65
CA ASP A 265 21.21 -14.10 -12.93
C ASP A 265 20.88 -13.32 -11.64
N PHE A 266 21.89 -13.16 -10.78
CA PHE A 266 21.77 -12.48 -9.50
C PHE A 266 21.43 -10.99 -9.65
N GLY A 267 21.96 -10.34 -10.68
CA GLY A 267 21.66 -8.94 -10.99
C GLY A 267 20.19 -8.71 -11.34
N ILE A 268 19.54 -9.62 -12.08
CA ILE A 268 18.10 -9.54 -12.37
C ILE A 268 17.29 -9.66 -11.08
N LEU A 269 17.64 -10.59 -10.18
CA LEU A 269 16.99 -10.69 -8.87
C LEU A 269 17.08 -9.35 -8.13
N LEU A 270 18.30 -8.80 -8.02
CA LEU A 270 18.52 -7.57 -7.27
C LEU A 270 17.88 -6.34 -7.91
N ARG A 271 17.81 -6.26 -9.24
CA ARG A 271 17.08 -5.19 -9.96
C ARG A 271 15.60 -5.18 -9.63
N ASN A 272 15.02 -6.37 -9.39
CA ASN A 272 13.61 -6.48 -9.09
C ASN A 272 13.31 -6.30 -7.60
N LEU A 273 14.26 -6.52 -6.70
CA LEU A 273 14.00 -6.46 -5.26
C LEU A 273 14.10 -5.03 -4.71
N CYS A 274 12.99 -4.48 -4.22
CA CYS A 274 12.96 -3.19 -3.51
C CYS A 274 13.15 -3.38 -2.00
N VAL A 275 12.38 -4.31 -1.41
CA VAL A 275 12.42 -4.65 0.01
C VAL A 275 12.46 -6.16 0.16
N ALA A 276 13.45 -6.65 0.91
CA ALA A 276 13.64 -8.06 1.24
C ALA A 276 13.18 -8.34 2.67
N LEU A 277 12.61 -9.53 2.87
CA LEU A 277 12.35 -10.05 4.20
C LEU A 277 13.69 -10.29 4.92
N ARG A 278 13.85 -9.74 6.12
CA ARG A 278 15.03 -9.99 6.94
C ARG A 278 15.04 -11.46 7.41
N ALA A 279 16.14 -12.16 7.14
CA ALA A 279 16.37 -13.54 7.57
C ALA A 279 16.75 -13.66 9.06
#